data_AF-A0AAE2V7G7-F1
#
_entry.id   AF-A0AAE2V7G7-F1
#
_cell.length_a   1.000
_cell.length_b   1.000
_cell.length_c   1.000
_cell.angle_alpha   90.00
_cell.angle_beta   90.00
_cell.angle_gamma   90.00
#
_symmetry.space_group_name_H-M   'P 1'
#
loop_
_entity.id
_entity.type
_entity.pdbx_description
1 polymer ?
#
loop_
_entity_poly.entity_id
_entity_poly.type
_entity_poly.pdbx_seq_one_letter_code
_entity_poly.pdbx_strand_id
1 'polypeptide(L)'
;MLAELYADSKPINGRVVETLVEIIKDPSHTDDTNAFASLLADVNDQRFIAPLIEQIEDGQPGGSPWLADYMYALIELLYSEDNFYAVSDSFVHLLGGWLLNTGGGEISWKSGDILAEIQNPESKRYVMIGAADNSLFHQTRIACIRAVVNQYTEEALSLLEGLMSDSDCEVRKACQSALNYLKQQNTQA
;
A
#
# COMPACT_ATOMS: atom_id res chain seq x y z
N MET A 1 -8.05 28.11 16.62
CA MET A 1 -8.28 29.07 15.52
C MET A 1 -7.85 28.55 14.14
N LEU A 2 -7.11 27.43 14.02
CA LEU A 2 -6.86 26.75 12.74
C LEU A 2 -7.69 25.46 12.53
N ALA A 3 -8.30 24.92 13.59
CA ALA A 3 -9.11 23.69 13.52
C ALA A 3 -10.54 23.89 12.97
N GLU A 4 -11.00 25.14 12.83
CA GLU A 4 -12.36 25.46 12.36
C GLU A 4 -12.44 25.68 10.83
N LEU A 5 -11.31 25.66 10.13
CA LEU A 5 -11.23 25.93 8.68
C LEU A 5 -11.25 24.67 7.79
N TYR A 6 -11.26 23.47 8.38
CA TYR A 6 -11.37 22.19 7.65
C TYR A 6 -12.69 21.45 7.90
N ALA A 7 -13.58 21.99 8.73
CA ALA A 7 -14.83 21.33 9.14
C ALA A 7 -16.00 21.49 8.15
N ASP A 8 -15.75 21.98 6.93
CA ASP A 8 -16.81 22.32 5.96
C ASP A 8 -16.99 21.29 4.84
N SER A 9 -16.35 20.12 4.93
CA SER A 9 -16.76 18.97 4.11
C SER A 9 -18.08 18.44 4.66
N LYS A 10 -19.18 18.77 3.96
CA LYS A 10 -20.48 18.15 4.25
C LYS A 10 -20.30 16.62 4.28
N PRO A 11 -20.84 15.92 5.29
CA PRO A 11 -20.79 14.47 5.30
C PRO A 11 -21.45 13.96 4.02
N ILE A 12 -20.72 13.11 3.31
CA ILE A 12 -21.21 12.52 2.07
C ILE A 12 -22.43 11.67 2.41
N ASN A 13 -23.50 11.85 1.63
CA ASN A 13 -24.75 11.14 1.84
C ASN A 13 -24.50 9.62 1.77
N GLY A 14 -24.96 8.87 2.77
CA GLY A 14 -24.78 7.41 2.83
C GLY A 14 -25.26 6.68 1.57
N ARG A 15 -26.29 7.20 0.87
CA ARG A 15 -26.75 6.65 -0.41
C ARG A 15 -25.73 6.82 -1.55
N VAL A 16 -24.95 7.90 -1.53
CA VAL A 16 -23.87 8.11 -2.50
C VAL A 16 -22.79 7.06 -2.25
N VAL A 17 -22.43 6.81 -0.99
CA VAL A 17 -21.45 5.77 -0.65
C VAL A 17 -21.93 4.37 -1.08
N GLU A 18 -23.20 4.04 -0.84
CA GLU A 18 -23.79 2.79 -1.34
C GLU A 18 -23.70 2.68 -2.87
N THR A 19 -23.96 3.78 -3.59
CA THR A 19 -23.83 3.82 -5.05
C THR A 19 -22.38 3.57 -5.49
N LEU A 20 -21.42 4.20 -4.83
CA LEU A 20 -19.99 4.02 -5.12
C LEU A 20 -19.54 2.58 -4.85
N VAL A 21 -20.03 1.95 -3.79
CA VAL A 21 -19.78 0.52 -3.50
C VAL A 21 -20.27 -0.38 -4.63
N GLU A 22 -21.46 -0.12 -5.17
CA GLU A 22 -21.97 -0.91 -6.30
C GLU A 22 -21.17 -0.68 -7.59
N ILE A 23 -20.64 0.53 -7.80
CA ILE A 23 -19.74 0.81 -8.94
C ILE A 23 -18.39 0.10 -8.77
N ILE A 24 -17.84 0.02 -7.55
CA ILE A 24 -16.61 -0.75 -7.30
C ILE A 24 -16.80 -2.21 -7.71
N LYS A 25 -17.92 -2.83 -7.32
CA LYS A 25 -18.20 -4.25 -7.61
C LYS A 25 -18.38 -4.57 -9.08
N ASP A 26 -18.66 -3.56 -9.91
CA ASP A 26 -18.75 -3.72 -11.36
C ASP A 26 -18.04 -2.54 -12.06
N PRO A 27 -16.71 -2.67 -12.26
CA PRO A 27 -15.88 -1.62 -12.86
C PRO A 27 -16.31 -1.21 -14.27
N SER A 28 -17.15 -2.01 -14.95
CA SER A 28 -17.68 -1.67 -16.28
C SER A 28 -18.63 -0.46 -16.27
N HIS A 29 -19.12 -0.05 -15.08
CA HIS A 29 -19.89 1.17 -14.90
C HIS A 29 -19.04 2.45 -14.92
N THR A 30 -17.72 2.33 -15.05
CA THR A 30 -16.80 3.46 -15.02
C THR A 30 -16.02 3.56 -16.34
N ASP A 31 -16.23 4.65 -17.07
CA ASP A 31 -15.45 4.94 -18.29
C ASP A 31 -14.04 5.45 -17.98
N ASP A 32 -13.85 6.08 -16.82
CA ASP A 32 -12.56 6.65 -16.36
C ASP A 32 -12.22 6.14 -14.95
N THR A 33 -11.51 5.01 -14.91
CA THR A 33 -11.16 4.31 -13.67
C THR A 33 -10.20 5.12 -12.80
N ASN A 34 -9.41 5.99 -13.40
CA ASN A 34 -8.45 6.84 -12.70
C ASN A 34 -9.16 7.97 -11.95
N ALA A 35 -10.09 8.65 -12.62
CA ALA A 35 -10.92 9.67 -11.97
C ALA A 35 -11.78 9.06 -10.86
N PHE A 36 -12.29 7.85 -11.08
CA PHE A 36 -13.09 7.14 -10.08
C PHE A 36 -12.25 6.75 -8.85
N ALA A 37 -11.05 6.19 -9.02
CA ALA A 37 -10.17 5.88 -7.90
C ALA A 37 -9.78 7.14 -7.10
N SER A 38 -9.51 8.24 -7.78
CA SER A 38 -9.23 9.53 -7.13
C SER A 38 -10.43 10.01 -6.30
N LEU A 39 -11.65 9.87 -6.83
CA LEU A 39 -12.88 10.15 -6.09
C LEU A 39 -13.00 9.27 -4.84
N LEU A 40 -12.73 7.96 -4.95
CA LEU A 40 -12.80 7.06 -3.78
C LEU A 40 -11.82 7.49 -2.67
N ALA A 41 -10.59 7.88 -3.05
CA ALA A 41 -9.59 8.38 -2.13
C ALA A 41 -10.04 9.71 -1.47
N ASP A 42 -10.60 10.64 -2.24
CA ASP A 42 -11.10 11.92 -1.70
C ASP A 42 -12.30 11.75 -0.76
N VAL A 43 -13.18 10.80 -1.07
CA VAL A 43 -14.34 10.46 -0.24
C VAL A 43 -13.90 9.77 1.05
N ASN A 44 -12.84 8.97 0.98
CA ASN A 44 -12.19 8.27 2.08
C ASN A 44 -13.16 7.52 3.02
N ASP A 45 -14.06 6.72 2.44
CA ASP A 45 -15.02 5.92 3.23
C ASP A 45 -14.56 4.47 3.37
N GLN A 46 -14.46 4.02 4.62
CA GLN A 46 -14.02 2.67 4.98
C GLN A 46 -14.84 1.54 4.35
N ARG A 47 -16.09 1.81 3.96
CA ARG A 47 -16.93 0.83 3.28
C ARG A 47 -16.43 0.46 1.88
N PHE A 48 -15.44 1.18 1.34
CA PHE A 48 -14.81 0.86 0.04
C PHE A 48 -13.75 -0.22 0.12
N ILE A 49 -13.12 -0.42 1.29
CA ILE A 49 -11.96 -1.32 1.41
C ILE A 49 -12.31 -2.75 1.00
N ALA A 50 -13.37 -3.33 1.56
CA ALA A 50 -13.73 -4.71 1.26
C ALA A 50 -14.08 -4.93 -0.23
N PRO A 51 -14.96 -4.11 -0.87
CA PRO A 51 -15.20 -4.20 -2.31
C PRO A 51 -13.94 -4.01 -3.17
N LEU A 52 -13.02 -3.12 -2.79
CA LEU A 52 -11.76 -2.92 -3.51
C LEU A 52 -10.87 -4.16 -3.41
N ILE A 53 -10.76 -4.77 -2.22
CA ILE A 53 -10.02 -6.02 -2.03
C ILE A 53 -10.60 -7.13 -2.90
N GLU A 54 -11.93 -7.33 -2.86
CA GLU A 54 -12.61 -8.36 -3.68
C GLU A 54 -12.30 -8.17 -5.17
N GLN A 55 -12.39 -6.94 -5.68
CA GLN A 55 -12.04 -6.66 -7.07
C GLN A 55 -10.57 -6.92 -7.35
N ILE A 56 -9.65 -6.44 -6.50
CA ILE A 56 -8.22 -6.69 -6.68
C ILE A 56 -7.93 -8.20 -6.70
N GLU A 57 -8.58 -9.00 -5.85
CA GLU A 57 -8.45 -10.47 -5.86
C GLU A 57 -8.88 -11.10 -7.19
N ASP A 58 -9.95 -10.61 -7.80
CA ASP A 58 -10.46 -11.06 -9.10
C ASP A 58 -9.67 -10.48 -10.29
N GLY A 59 -8.82 -9.49 -10.05
CA GLY A 59 -8.04 -8.78 -11.05
C GLY A 59 -6.84 -9.55 -11.60
N GLN A 60 -6.39 -9.18 -12.79
CA GLN A 60 -5.13 -9.68 -13.35
C GLN A 60 -4.25 -8.54 -13.87
N PRO A 61 -2.96 -8.50 -13.47
CA PRO A 61 -1.99 -7.55 -14.04
C PRO A 61 -1.96 -7.64 -15.58
N GLY A 62 -2.19 -6.51 -16.24
CA GLY A 62 -2.27 -6.42 -17.71
C GLY A 62 -3.59 -6.93 -18.32
N GLY A 63 -4.46 -7.58 -17.55
CA GLY A 63 -5.79 -8.04 -17.99
C GLY A 63 -6.93 -7.17 -17.48
N SER A 64 -6.76 -6.53 -16.32
CA SER A 64 -7.77 -5.68 -15.67
C SER A 64 -7.35 -4.19 -15.74
N PRO A 65 -7.99 -3.36 -16.58
CA PRO A 65 -7.57 -1.97 -16.78
C PRO A 65 -7.74 -1.09 -15.54
N TRP A 66 -8.71 -1.41 -14.66
CA TRP A 66 -8.97 -0.70 -13.41
C TRP A 66 -8.02 -1.09 -12.27
N LEU A 67 -7.20 -2.13 -12.42
CA LEU A 67 -6.47 -2.75 -11.31
C LEU A 67 -5.52 -1.78 -10.61
N ALA A 68 -4.69 -1.06 -11.39
CA ALA A 68 -3.73 -0.12 -10.83
C ALA A 68 -4.43 1.04 -10.10
N ASP A 69 -5.55 1.51 -10.64
CA ASP A 69 -6.37 2.58 -10.05
C ASP A 69 -7.06 2.10 -8.76
N TYR A 70 -7.59 0.88 -8.72
CA TYR A 70 -8.23 0.35 -7.51
C TYR A 70 -7.21 0.06 -6.41
N MET A 71 -6.01 -0.42 -6.78
CA MET A 71 -4.89 -0.53 -5.84
C MET A 71 -4.48 0.85 -5.31
N TYR A 72 -4.50 1.90 -6.13
CA TYR A 72 -4.27 3.27 -5.67
C TYR A 72 -5.29 3.71 -4.63
N ALA A 73 -6.59 3.57 -4.93
CA ALA A 73 -7.65 3.92 -3.98
C ALA A 73 -7.53 3.15 -2.67
N LEU A 74 -7.21 1.85 -2.73
CA LEU A 74 -6.99 1.04 -1.54
C LEU A 74 -5.80 1.54 -0.71
N ILE A 75 -4.68 1.89 -1.33
CA ILE A 75 -3.50 2.44 -0.63
C ILE A 75 -3.88 3.71 0.13
N GLU A 76 -4.60 4.65 -0.50
CA GLU A 76 -5.01 5.91 0.14
C GLU A 76 -5.94 5.67 1.33
N LEU A 77 -6.91 4.74 1.18
CA LEU A 77 -7.81 4.36 2.28
C LEU A 77 -7.03 3.74 3.44
N LEU A 78 -6.06 2.86 3.16
CA LEU A 78 -5.25 2.19 4.18
C LEU A 78 -4.31 3.16 4.90
N TYR A 79 -3.74 4.16 4.22
CA TYR A 79 -2.93 5.20 4.88
C TYR A 79 -3.73 6.08 5.83
N SER A 80 -5.05 6.17 5.64
CA SER A 80 -5.93 6.93 6.53
C SER A 80 -6.31 6.17 7.80
N GLU A 81 -6.02 4.86 7.85
CA GLU A 81 -6.34 4.03 9.00
C GLU A 81 -5.30 4.20 10.12
N ASP A 82 -5.79 4.30 11.36
CA ASP A 82 -4.93 4.36 12.55
C ASP A 82 -4.22 3.03 12.84
N ASN A 83 -4.72 1.92 12.27
CA ASN A 83 -4.21 0.57 12.48
C ASN A 83 -4.12 -0.20 11.17
N PHE A 84 -3.22 -1.18 11.13
CA PHE A 84 -3.10 -2.09 10.00
C PHE A 84 -4.40 -2.86 9.75
N TYR A 85 -4.85 -2.89 8.50
CA TYR A 85 -6.10 -3.55 8.13
C TYR A 85 -5.90 -5.08 8.00
N ALA A 86 -6.74 -5.87 8.67
CA ALA A 86 -6.63 -7.32 8.64
C ALA A 86 -7.15 -7.91 7.32
N VAL A 87 -6.36 -8.79 6.69
CA VAL A 87 -6.69 -9.43 5.41
C VAL A 87 -6.35 -10.92 5.41
N SER A 88 -6.90 -11.65 4.44
CA SER A 88 -6.66 -13.08 4.25
C SER A 88 -5.23 -13.38 3.78
N ASP A 89 -4.75 -14.59 4.08
CA ASP A 89 -3.46 -15.09 3.58
C ASP A 89 -3.44 -15.18 2.04
N SER A 90 -4.59 -15.48 1.42
CA SER A 90 -4.73 -15.54 -0.04
C SER A 90 -4.42 -14.19 -0.67
N PHE A 91 -4.96 -13.10 -0.11
CA PHE A 91 -4.72 -11.76 -0.61
C PHE A 91 -3.25 -11.36 -0.47
N VAL A 92 -2.64 -11.70 0.67
CA VAL A 92 -1.20 -11.46 0.91
C VAL A 92 -0.34 -12.22 -0.08
N HIS A 93 -0.67 -13.49 -0.36
CA HIS A 93 0.07 -14.29 -1.32
C HIS A 93 -0.10 -13.80 -2.76
N LEU A 94 -1.29 -13.28 -3.11
CA LEU A 94 -1.54 -12.64 -4.40
C LEU A 94 -0.66 -11.41 -4.57
N LEU A 95 -0.73 -10.46 -3.63
CA LEU A 95 0.07 -9.23 -3.66
C LEU A 95 1.57 -9.54 -3.61
N GLY A 96 2.00 -10.48 -2.78
CA GLY A 96 3.39 -10.91 -2.70
C GLY A 96 3.88 -11.58 -3.99
N GLY A 97 3.01 -12.32 -4.67
CA GLY A 97 3.26 -12.85 -6.01
C GLY A 97 3.45 -11.73 -7.02
N TRP A 98 2.58 -10.72 -7.02
CA TRP A 98 2.69 -9.58 -7.93
C TRP A 98 3.91 -8.70 -7.65
N LEU A 99 4.20 -8.43 -6.39
CA LEU A 99 5.40 -7.73 -5.92
C LEU A 99 6.65 -8.28 -6.61
N LEU A 100 6.84 -9.60 -6.56
CA LEU A 100 8.07 -10.26 -6.98
C LEU A 100 8.08 -10.63 -8.47
N ASN A 101 6.92 -10.85 -9.09
CA ASN A 101 6.84 -11.46 -10.43
C ASN A 101 6.31 -10.54 -11.54
N THR A 102 5.95 -9.29 -11.24
CA THR A 102 5.51 -8.32 -12.27
C THR A 102 6.63 -7.39 -12.77
N GLY A 103 7.90 -7.72 -12.47
CA GLY A 103 9.08 -7.05 -13.04
C GLY A 103 9.37 -5.66 -12.48
N GLY A 104 8.90 -5.35 -11.27
CA GLY A 104 9.18 -4.06 -10.62
C GLY A 104 8.39 -2.86 -11.18
N GLY A 105 7.34 -3.11 -11.98
CA GLY A 105 6.47 -2.07 -12.54
C GLY A 105 5.38 -1.60 -11.57
N GLU A 106 4.31 -1.00 -12.11
CA GLU A 106 3.31 -0.31 -11.30
C GLU A 106 2.62 -1.20 -10.25
N ILE A 107 2.17 -2.37 -10.68
CA ILE A 107 1.52 -3.35 -9.81
C ILE A 107 2.49 -3.82 -8.71
N SER A 108 3.78 -3.95 -9.02
CA SER A 108 4.79 -4.39 -8.07
C SER A 108 4.93 -3.41 -6.90
N TRP A 109 5.14 -2.11 -7.16
CA TRP A 109 5.31 -1.13 -6.08
C TRP A 109 4.01 -0.91 -5.31
N LYS A 110 2.85 -0.86 -5.98
CA LYS A 110 1.55 -0.78 -5.30
C LYS A 110 1.26 -2.00 -4.43
N SER A 111 1.68 -3.20 -4.85
CA SER A 111 1.59 -4.39 -4.01
C SER A 111 2.44 -4.24 -2.76
N GLY A 112 3.67 -3.71 -2.89
CA GLY A 112 4.55 -3.40 -1.76
C GLY A 112 3.94 -2.39 -0.79
N ASP A 113 3.29 -1.34 -1.32
CA ASP A 113 2.60 -0.34 -0.50
C ASP A 113 1.42 -0.95 0.25
N ILE A 114 0.56 -1.74 -0.39
CA ILE A 114 -0.56 -2.41 0.29
C ILE A 114 -0.03 -3.37 1.37
N LEU A 115 1.00 -4.18 1.06
CA LEU A 115 1.62 -5.08 2.02
C LEU A 115 2.20 -4.34 3.24
N ALA A 116 2.58 -3.07 3.10
CA ALA A 116 3.09 -2.24 4.17
C ALA A 116 2.01 -1.75 5.15
N GLU A 117 0.74 -1.77 4.74
CA GLU A 117 -0.38 -1.21 5.52
C GLU A 117 -1.42 -2.26 5.98
N ILE A 118 -1.19 -3.54 5.69
CA ILE A 118 -2.05 -4.65 6.13
C ILE A 118 -1.46 -5.42 7.32
N GLN A 119 -2.33 -6.00 8.14
CA GLN A 119 -1.96 -6.82 9.28
C GLN A 119 -1.99 -8.30 8.92
N ASN A 120 -0.90 -8.83 8.35
CA ASN A 120 -0.76 -10.27 8.15
C ASN A 120 0.72 -10.71 8.20
N PRO A 121 1.10 -11.65 9.08
CA PRO A 121 2.49 -12.10 9.22
C PRO A 121 3.08 -12.76 7.97
N GLU A 122 2.24 -13.29 7.06
CA GLU A 122 2.69 -13.86 5.79
C GLU A 122 3.28 -12.80 4.85
N SER A 123 3.02 -11.50 5.07
CA SER A 123 3.59 -10.43 4.24
C SER A 123 5.10 -10.31 4.44
N LYS A 124 5.60 -10.65 5.65
CA LYS A 124 7.02 -10.58 6.03
C LYS A 124 7.95 -11.16 4.99
N ARG A 125 7.69 -12.38 4.53
CA ARG A 125 8.58 -13.06 3.58
C ARG A 125 8.70 -12.27 2.27
N TYR A 126 7.61 -11.70 1.80
CA TYR A 126 7.56 -10.98 0.53
C TYR A 126 8.26 -9.64 0.61
N VAL A 127 8.00 -8.87 1.67
CA VAL A 127 8.64 -7.56 1.85
C VAL A 127 10.13 -7.70 2.17
N MET A 128 10.56 -8.74 2.89
CA MET A 128 11.98 -9.01 3.12
C MET A 128 12.71 -9.36 1.82
N ILE A 129 12.12 -10.22 0.97
CA ILE A 129 12.69 -10.55 -0.35
C ILE A 129 12.70 -9.31 -1.25
N GLY A 130 11.58 -8.58 -1.32
CA GLY A 130 11.42 -7.41 -2.17
C GLY A 130 12.38 -6.26 -1.82
N ALA A 131 12.68 -6.05 -0.54
CA ALA A 131 13.68 -5.06 -0.13
C ALA A 131 15.10 -5.42 -0.62
N ALA A 132 15.46 -6.70 -0.60
CA ALA A 132 16.78 -7.21 -0.95
C ALA A 132 16.98 -7.50 -2.45
N ASP A 133 15.91 -7.52 -3.25
CA ASP A 133 15.97 -7.86 -4.66
C ASP A 133 16.45 -6.68 -5.52
N ASN A 134 17.72 -6.71 -5.91
CA ASN A 134 18.35 -5.69 -6.75
C ASN A 134 17.82 -5.63 -8.20
N SER A 135 16.98 -6.58 -8.62
CA SER A 135 16.30 -6.53 -9.92
C SER A 135 15.03 -5.68 -9.90
N LEU A 136 14.46 -5.44 -8.71
CA LEU A 136 13.26 -4.61 -8.56
C LEU A 136 13.60 -3.13 -8.65
N PHE A 137 12.61 -2.35 -9.10
CA PHE A 137 12.71 -0.91 -9.13
C PHE A 137 12.85 -0.34 -7.71
N HIS A 138 13.67 0.69 -7.53
CA HIS A 138 13.98 1.22 -6.20
C HIS A 138 12.73 1.62 -5.40
N GLN A 139 11.67 2.12 -6.05
CA GLN A 139 10.42 2.45 -5.36
C GLN A 139 9.76 1.22 -4.73
N THR A 140 9.70 0.08 -5.44
CA THR A 140 9.22 -1.19 -4.88
C THR A 140 10.04 -1.61 -3.67
N ARG A 141 11.37 -1.52 -3.79
CA ARG A 141 12.29 -1.90 -2.71
C ARG A 141 12.11 -0.99 -1.48
N ILE A 142 11.91 0.31 -1.70
CA ILE A 142 11.65 1.30 -0.65
C ILE A 142 10.31 1.03 0.05
N ALA A 143 9.25 0.70 -0.69
CA ALA A 143 7.97 0.29 -0.10
C ALA A 143 8.15 -0.94 0.81
N CYS A 144 8.92 -1.93 0.35
CA CYS A 144 9.25 -3.11 1.14
C CYS A 144 10.07 -2.77 2.40
N ILE A 145 11.06 -1.87 2.30
CA ILE A 145 11.83 -1.39 3.45
C ILE A 145 10.91 -0.71 4.46
N ARG A 146 9.97 0.13 4.00
CA ARG A 146 8.97 0.78 4.86
C ARG A 146 8.13 -0.26 5.60
N ALA A 147 7.63 -1.27 4.90
CA ALA A 147 6.87 -2.37 5.50
C ALA A 147 7.67 -3.09 6.60
N VAL A 148 8.94 -3.43 6.32
CA VAL A 148 9.81 -4.10 7.30
C VAL A 148 10.06 -3.23 8.54
N VAL A 149 10.31 -1.94 8.35
CA VAL A 149 10.54 -1.00 9.47
C VAL A 149 9.30 -0.85 10.34
N ASN A 150 8.14 -0.72 9.72
CA ASN A 150 6.86 -0.46 10.40
C ASN A 150 6.31 -1.70 11.10
N GLN A 151 6.48 -2.90 10.53
CA GLN A 151 5.85 -4.13 11.03
C GLN A 151 6.81 -5.15 11.64
N TYR A 152 8.09 -5.14 11.24
CA TYR A 152 9.08 -6.20 11.53
C TYR A 152 10.38 -5.61 12.08
N THR A 153 10.26 -4.75 13.10
CA THR A 153 11.37 -3.96 13.63
C THR A 153 12.57 -4.79 14.10
N GLU A 154 12.36 -6.01 14.59
CA GLU A 154 13.43 -6.93 15.01
C GLU A 154 14.37 -7.29 13.84
N GLU A 155 13.82 -7.53 12.65
CA GLU A 155 14.59 -7.82 11.44
C GLU A 155 15.08 -6.59 10.70
N ALA A 156 14.41 -5.44 10.91
CA ALA A 156 14.68 -4.20 10.18
C ALA A 156 16.14 -3.77 10.30
N LEU A 157 16.75 -3.83 11.49
CA LEU A 157 18.13 -3.37 11.67
C LEU A 157 19.13 -4.13 10.80
N SER A 158 19.08 -5.47 10.82
CA SER A 158 20.01 -6.29 10.03
C SER A 158 19.82 -6.11 8.54
N LEU A 159 18.56 -5.99 8.08
CA LEU A 159 18.25 -5.69 6.69
C LEU A 159 18.83 -4.33 6.26
N LEU A 160 18.54 -3.29 7.04
CA LEU A 160 18.96 -1.92 6.73
C LEU A 160 20.49 -1.78 6.70
N GLU A 161 21.20 -2.40 7.65
CA GLU A 161 22.67 -2.42 7.67
C GLU A 161 23.24 -3.09 6.42
N GLY A 162 22.67 -4.21 5.98
CA GLY A 162 23.07 -4.88 4.74
C GLY A 162 22.85 -4.03 3.49
N LEU A 163 21.81 -3.20 3.48
CA LEU A 163 21.46 -2.32 2.37
C LEU A 163 22.17 -0.94 2.40
N MET A 164 22.98 -0.64 3.41
CA MET A 164 23.75 0.62 3.45
C MET A 164 24.80 0.73 2.32
N SER A 165 25.22 -0.41 1.76
CA SER A 165 26.12 -0.49 0.60
C SER A 165 25.40 -0.84 -0.70
N ASP A 166 24.07 -0.70 -0.75
CA ASP A 166 23.28 -1.03 -1.94
C ASP A 166 23.80 -0.29 -3.18
N SER A 167 23.69 -0.88 -4.36
CA SER A 167 24.11 -0.21 -5.60
C SER A 167 23.23 1.01 -5.92
N ASP A 168 21.95 0.96 -5.57
CA ASP A 168 20.99 2.03 -5.82
C ASP A 168 21.08 3.12 -4.74
N CYS A 169 21.22 4.38 -5.17
CA CYS A 169 21.42 5.50 -4.23
C CYS A 169 20.15 5.87 -3.46
N GLU A 170 18.97 5.68 -4.03
CA GLU A 170 17.69 5.97 -3.36
C GLU A 170 17.41 4.91 -2.29
N VAL A 171 17.76 3.65 -2.54
CA VAL A 171 17.69 2.58 -1.54
C VAL A 171 18.62 2.89 -0.35
N ARG A 172 19.88 3.28 -0.60
CA ARG A 172 20.79 3.68 0.49
C ARG A 172 20.26 4.85 1.33
N LYS A 173 19.68 5.87 0.68
CA LYS A 173 19.06 7.02 1.37
C LYS A 173 17.88 6.59 2.22
N ALA A 174 16.98 5.76 1.68
CA ALA A 174 15.85 5.22 2.40
C ALA A 174 16.30 4.43 3.64
N CYS A 175 17.35 3.61 3.48
CA CYS A 175 17.90 2.83 4.60
C CYS A 175 18.47 3.74 5.70
N GLN A 176 19.21 4.79 5.32
CA GLN A 176 19.75 5.74 6.28
C GLN A 176 18.64 6.48 7.04
N SER A 177 17.57 6.88 6.35
CA SER A 177 16.40 7.53 6.97
C SER A 177 15.69 6.60 7.94
N ALA A 178 15.47 5.34 7.54
CA ALA A 178 14.87 4.31 8.40
C ALA A 178 15.71 4.02 9.65
N LEU A 179 17.03 3.89 9.52
CA LEU A 179 17.94 3.72 10.67
C LEU A 179 17.88 4.91 11.63
N ASN A 180 17.78 6.14 11.10
CA ASN A 180 17.65 7.34 11.93
C ASN A 180 16.32 7.35 12.68
N TYR A 181 15.22 6.97 12.03
CA TYR A 181 13.91 6.84 12.64
C TYR A 181 13.91 5.83 13.80
N LEU A 182 14.43 4.61 13.57
CA LEU A 182 14.51 3.58 14.60
C LEU A 182 15.36 4.00 15.81
N LYS A 183 16.45 4.73 15.59
CA LYS A 183 17.27 5.29 16.68
C LYS A 183 16.51 6.31 17.51
N GLN A 184 15.69 7.16 16.87
CA GLN A 184 14.89 8.16 17.57
C GLN A 184 13.80 7.51 18.43
N GLN A 185 13.11 6.49 17.91
CA GLN A 185 12.12 5.71 18.66
C GLN A 185 12.73 5.08 19.92
N ASN A 186 13.90 4.45 19.80
CA ASN A 186 14.60 3.83 20.94
C ASN A 186 15.16 4.83 21.96
N THR A 187 15.28 6.12 21.62
CA THR A 187 15.74 7.16 22.56
C THR A 187 14.57 7.81 23.32
N GLN A 188 13.34 7.61 22.83
CA GLN A 188 12.11 8.19 23.40
C GLN A 188 11.27 7.18 24.22
N ALA A 189 11.60 5.89 24.14
CA ALA A 189 11.02 4.82 24.95
C ALA A 189 11.78 4.62 26.28
#